data_AF-A0A6S6WKC5-F1
#
_entry.id   AF-A0A6S6WKC5-F1
#
_cell.length_a   1.000
_cell.length_b   1.000
_cell.length_c   1.000
_cell.angle_alpha   90.00
_cell.angle_beta   90.00
_cell.angle_gamma   90.00
#
_symmetry.space_group_name_H-M   'P 1'
#
loop_
_entity.id
_entity.type
_entity.pdbx_description
1 polymer ?
#
loop_
_entity_poly.entity_id
_entity_poly.type
_entity_poly.pdbx_seq_one_letter_code
_entity_poly.pdbx_strand_id
1 'polypeptide(L)'
;MALATIQRHGISVRFACVCMGISESCYHCQSKLSDENSVIADWLLRLTTAQKRWGFGLCFLHLRNVKGFPWNHKRVYRIYRELELNLRIKPKRRLRRDKPDALSGLTAMNQVGRWAFTTNLERY
;
A
#
# COMPACT_ATOMS: atom_id res chain seq x y z
N MET A 1 29.06 -2.25 11.09
CA MET A 1 30.54 -2.18 10.99
C MET A 1 31.22 -2.50 12.31
N ALA A 2 30.98 -1.77 13.41
CA ALA A 2 31.59 -2.06 14.72
C ALA A 2 31.31 -3.49 15.25
N LEU A 3 30.08 -4.01 15.07
CA LEU A 3 29.73 -5.40 15.40
C LEU A 3 30.57 -6.44 14.64
N ALA A 4 30.87 -6.19 13.37
CA ALA A 4 31.62 -7.12 12.54
C ALA A 4 33.10 -7.21 12.98
N THR A 5 33.70 -6.08 13.39
CA THR A 5 35.06 -6.03 13.95
C THR A 5 35.16 -6.75 15.30
N ILE A 6 34.15 -6.61 16.17
CA ILE A 6 34.10 -7.33 17.45
C ILE A 6 34.01 -8.84 17.22
N GLN A 7 33.15 -9.28 16.31
CA GLN A 7 33.01 -10.71 15.99
C GLN A 7 34.26 -11.30 15.32
N ARG A 8 34.93 -10.53 14.46
CA ARG A 8 36.09 -11.01 13.70
C ARG A 8 37.39 -11.05 14.52
N HIS A 9 37.55 -10.16 15.49
CA HIS A 9 38.79 -10.01 16.25
C HIS A 9 38.65 -10.30 17.75
N GLY A 10 37.44 -10.54 18.27
CA GLY A 10 37.20 -10.87 19.67
C GLY A 10 37.52 -9.73 20.65
N ILE A 11 37.40 -8.48 20.20
CA ILE A 11 37.82 -7.31 20.97
C ILE A 11 36.64 -6.68 21.72
N SER A 12 36.91 -5.98 22.84
CA SER A 12 35.89 -5.28 23.63
C SER A 12 35.17 -4.19 22.82
N VAL A 13 33.89 -3.97 23.14
CA VAL A 13 33.02 -2.95 22.51
C VAL A 13 33.67 -1.57 22.56
N ARG A 14 34.23 -1.20 23.71
CA ARG A 14 34.92 0.07 23.93
C ARG A 14 36.07 0.27 22.96
N PHE A 15 36.95 -0.72 22.84
CA PHE A 15 38.11 -0.63 21.97
C PHE A 15 37.70 -0.60 20.49
N ALA A 16 36.70 -1.39 20.09
CA ALA A 16 36.16 -1.32 18.73
C ALA A 16 35.56 0.05 18.40
N CYS A 17 34.87 0.69 19.34
CA CYS A 17 34.31 2.04 19.17
C CYS A 17 35.41 3.10 19.02
N VAL A 18 36.47 3.01 19.84
CA VAL A 18 37.65 3.91 19.76
C VAL A 18 38.36 3.76 18.41
N CYS A 19 38.65 2.53 17.98
CA CYS A 19 39.32 2.29 16.69
C CYS A 19 38.53 2.79 15.48
N MET A 20 37.20 2.75 15.57
CA MET A 20 36.29 3.18 14.49
C MET A 20 35.89 4.65 14.59
N GLY A 21 36.28 5.37 15.65
CA GLY A 21 35.91 6.77 15.86
C GLY A 21 34.41 6.99 16.12
N ILE A 22 33.72 6.00 16.73
CA ILE A 22 32.27 6.03 16.99
C ILE A 22 32.06 6.11 18.51
N SER A 23 31.02 6.84 18.96
CA SER A 23 30.66 6.84 20.38
C SER A 23 30.03 5.50 20.79
N GLU A 24 30.31 5.04 22.02
CA GLU A 24 29.67 3.84 22.58
C GLU A 24 28.14 3.96 22.61
N SER A 25 27.62 5.17 22.83
CA SER A 25 26.19 5.46 22.78
C SER A 25 25.58 5.15 21.42
N CYS A 26 26.31 5.43 20.32
CA CYS A 26 25.87 5.12 18.96
C CYS A 26 25.92 3.60 18.69
N TYR A 27 26.86 2.87 19.30
CA TYR A 27 26.87 1.40 19.26
C TYR A 27 25.65 0.79 19.95
N HIS A 28 25.25 1.34 21.11
CA HIS A 28 24.07 0.89 21.85
C HIS A 28 22.75 1.44 21.29
N CYS A 29 22.78 2.50 20.48
CA CYS A 29 21.60 3.06 19.85
C CYS A 29 21.15 2.16 18.70
N GLN A 30 20.48 1.05 19.02
CA GLN A 30 19.64 0.38 18.06
C GLN A 30 18.50 1.32 17.69
N SER A 31 18.33 1.58 16.40
CA SER A 31 17.23 2.39 15.92
C SER A 31 15.91 1.70 16.30
N LYS A 32 15.26 2.13 17.37
CA LYS A 32 13.94 1.63 17.81
C LYS A 32 12.89 1.62 16.69
N LEU A 33 13.09 2.47 15.68
CA LEU A 33 12.25 2.52 14.49
C LEU A 33 12.37 1.27 13.60
N SER A 34 13.47 0.51 13.66
CA SER A 34 13.70 -0.70 12.86
C SER A 34 12.68 -1.79 13.17
N ASP A 35 12.40 -2.05 14.45
CA ASP A 35 11.52 -3.15 14.85
C ASP A 35 10.06 -2.86 14.47
N GLU A 36 9.61 -1.63 14.64
CA GLU A 36 8.26 -1.27 14.21
C GLU A 36 8.16 -1.13 12.68
N ASN A 37 9.25 -0.77 12.00
CA ASN A 37 9.29 -0.80 10.53
C ASN A 37 9.17 -2.24 9.99
N SER A 38 9.81 -3.22 10.65
CA SER A 38 9.71 -4.62 10.25
C SER A 38 8.28 -5.14 10.41
N VAL A 39 7.58 -4.77 11.50
CA VAL A 39 6.16 -5.08 11.68
C VAL A 39 5.30 -4.46 10.59
N ILE A 40 5.53 -3.19 10.25
CA ILE A 40 4.81 -2.52 9.15
C ILE A 40 5.06 -3.25 7.82
N ALA A 41 6.30 -3.63 7.54
CA ALA A 41 6.68 -4.34 6.33
C ALA A 41 5.97 -5.70 6.23
N ASP A 42 5.95 -6.45 7.33
CA ASP A 42 5.32 -7.78 7.40
C ASP A 42 3.80 -7.69 7.13
N TRP A 43 3.15 -6.67 7.70
CA TRP A 43 1.74 -6.40 7.43
C TRP A 43 1.46 -6.01 5.97
N LEU A 44 2.30 -5.16 5.38
CA LEU A 44 2.19 -4.77 3.98
C LEU A 44 2.37 -5.98 3.05
N LEU A 45 3.33 -6.87 3.34
CA LEU A 45 3.53 -8.11 2.60
C LEU A 45 2.29 -9.02 2.69
N ARG A 46 1.76 -9.26 3.89
CA ARG A 46 0.53 -10.06 4.08
C ARG A 46 -0.68 -9.49 3.32
N LEU A 47 -0.84 -8.16 3.30
CA LEU A 47 -1.93 -7.51 2.59
C LEU A 47 -1.78 -7.62 1.07
N THR A 48 -0.57 -7.42 0.56
CA THR A 48 -0.30 -7.49 -0.88
C THR A 48 -0.35 -8.92 -1.42
N THR A 49 -0.01 -9.94 -0.61
CA THR A 49 -0.18 -11.35 -1.00
C THR A 49 -1.66 -11.76 -1.02
N ALA A 50 -2.44 -11.35 -0.02
CA ALA A 50 -3.88 -11.63 0.04
C ALA A 50 -4.69 -10.88 -1.01
N GLN A 51 -4.35 -9.62 -1.28
CA GLN A 51 -5.12 -8.72 -2.15
C GLN A 51 -4.25 -8.04 -3.19
N LYS A 52 -3.83 -8.80 -4.22
CA LYS A 52 -2.95 -8.36 -5.31
C LYS A 52 -3.45 -7.16 -6.13
N ARG A 53 -4.74 -6.81 -6.03
CA ARG A 53 -5.34 -5.65 -6.72
C ARG A 53 -5.26 -4.36 -5.90
N TRP A 54 -4.95 -4.46 -4.60
CA TRP A 54 -4.92 -3.29 -3.73
C TRP A 54 -3.62 -2.53 -3.95
N GLY A 55 -3.76 -1.23 -4.26
CA GLY A 55 -2.64 -0.29 -4.20
C GLY A 55 -2.41 0.21 -2.78
N PHE A 56 -1.34 0.98 -2.60
CA PHE A 56 -0.94 1.54 -1.31
C PHE A 56 -2.07 2.19 -0.49
N GLY A 57 -2.92 3.01 -1.12
CA GLY A 57 -4.00 3.72 -0.42
C GLY A 57 -5.00 2.78 0.27
N LEU A 58 -5.36 1.66 -0.37
CA LEU A 58 -6.25 0.66 0.20
C LEU A 58 -5.55 -0.14 1.31
N CYS A 59 -4.28 -0.51 1.11
CA CYS A 59 -3.48 -1.17 2.15
C CYS A 59 -3.38 -0.29 3.40
N PHE A 60 -3.07 1.01 3.25
CA PHE A 60 -2.99 1.94 4.37
C PHE A 60 -4.34 2.13 5.06
N LEU A 61 -5.43 2.30 4.29
CA LEU A 61 -6.77 2.46 4.85
C LEU A 61 -7.18 1.24 5.67
N HIS A 62 -6.84 0.02 5.22
CA HIS A 62 -7.09 -1.19 5.98
C HIS A 62 -6.30 -1.23 7.29
N LEU A 63 -5.01 -0.89 7.25
CA LEU A 63 -4.17 -0.82 8.45
C LEU A 63 -4.69 0.21 9.45
N ARG A 64 -5.19 1.35 8.98
CA ARG A 64 -5.73 2.42 9.83
C ARG A 64 -7.11 2.08 10.40
N ASN A 65 -8.02 1.59 9.57
CA ASN A 65 -9.44 1.49 9.94
C ASN A 65 -9.85 0.10 10.43
N VAL A 66 -9.23 -0.96 9.92
CA VAL A 66 -9.56 -2.35 10.30
C VAL A 66 -8.64 -2.83 11.41
N LYS A 67 -7.32 -2.56 11.27
CA LYS A 67 -6.35 -2.94 12.30
C LYS A 67 -6.15 -1.88 13.37
N GLY A 68 -6.55 -0.63 13.13
CA GLY A 68 -6.49 0.43 14.12
C GLY A 68 -5.08 0.97 14.39
N PHE A 69 -4.10 0.71 13.52
CA PHE A 69 -2.72 1.13 13.78
C PHE A 69 -2.57 2.66 13.67
N PRO A 70 -1.96 3.34 14.66
CA PRO A 70 -1.78 4.79 14.66
C PRO A 70 -0.57 5.25 13.82
N TRP A 71 -0.10 4.43 12.88
CA TRP A 71 1.10 4.73 12.10
C TRP A 71 0.94 5.95 11.19
N ASN A 72 2.03 6.71 11.06
CA ASN A 72 2.10 7.84 10.16
C ASN A 72 2.11 7.36 8.70
N HIS A 73 1.17 7.88 7.90
CA HIS A 73 1.06 7.61 6.47
C HIS A 73 2.39 7.77 5.70
N LYS A 74 3.17 8.81 5.98
CA LYS A 74 4.47 9.05 5.32
C LYS A 74 5.48 7.94 5.62
N ARG A 75 5.47 7.42 6.85
CA ARG A 75 6.36 6.33 7.29
C ARG A 75 6.00 5.02 6.60
N VAL A 76 4.71 4.67 6.58
CA VAL A 76 4.21 3.46 5.89
C VAL A 76 4.49 3.55 4.39
N TYR A 77 4.31 4.73 3.78
CA TYR A 77 4.60 4.94 2.37
C TYR A 77 6.08 4.73 2.02
N ARG A 78 7.00 5.19 2.89
CA ARG A 78 8.43 4.98 2.69
C ARG A 78 8.77 3.49 2.68
N ILE A 79 8.29 2.74 3.67
CA ILE A 79 8.51 1.28 3.78
C ILE A 79 7.88 0.56 2.58
N TYR A 80 6.66 0.95 2.18
CA TYR A 80 6.01 0.40 0.99
C TYR A 80 6.83 0.59 -0.30
N ARG A 81 7.48 1.74 -0.46
CA ARG A 81 8.38 2.02 -1.58
C ARG A 81 9.69 1.21 -1.50
N GLU A 82 10.27 1.08 -0.32
CA GLU A 82 11.47 0.27 -0.07
C GLU A 82 11.26 -1.21 -0.39
N LEU A 83 10.04 -1.73 -0.15
CA LEU A 83 9.66 -3.09 -0.51
C LEU A 83 9.38 -3.29 -2.01
N GLU A 84 9.54 -2.23 -2.82
CA GLU A 84 9.27 -2.23 -4.27
C GLU A 84 7.93 -2.86 -4.66
N LEU A 85 6.91 -2.77 -3.79
CA LEU A 85 5.56 -3.32 -3.99
C LEU A 85 4.75 -2.58 -5.08
N ASN A 86 5.42 -1.79 -5.92
CA ASN A 86 4.88 -1.09 -7.06
C ASN A 86 4.60 -2.09 -8.18
N LEU A 87 3.61 -2.95 -7.97
CA LEU A 87 3.02 -3.75 -9.02
C LEU A 87 2.54 -2.78 -10.10
N ARG A 88 3.08 -2.91 -11.32
CA ARG A 88 2.67 -2.13 -12.48
C ARG A 88 1.17 -2.38 -12.72
N ILE A 89 0.32 -1.48 -12.23
CA ILE A 89 -1.12 -1.54 -12.42
C ILE A 89 -1.36 -1.34 -13.92
N LYS A 90 -1.83 -2.39 -14.61
CA LYS A 90 -2.27 -2.23 -16.00
C LYS A 90 -3.42 -1.22 -16.01
N PRO A 91 -3.33 -0.15 -16.82
CA PRO A 91 -4.38 0.85 -16.87
C PRO A 91 -5.69 0.16 -17.22
N LYS A 92 -6.75 0.51 -16.50
CA LYS A 92 -8.08 -0.04 -16.71
C LYS A 92 -8.46 0.22 -18.17
N ARG A 93 -8.70 -0.84 -18.96
CA ARG A 93 -9.13 -0.70 -20.35
C ARG A 93 -10.37 0.19 -20.35
N ARG A 94 -10.28 1.32 -21.03
CA ARG A 94 -11.41 2.22 -21.22
C ARG A 94 -12.44 1.43 -22.02
N LEU A 95 -13.59 1.13 -21.42
CA LEU A 95 -14.74 0.65 -22.17
C LEU A 95 -15.08 1.74 -23.19
N ARG A 96 -14.91 1.43 -24.48
CA ARG A 96 -15.46 2.28 -25.55
C ARG A 96 -16.97 2.21 -25.38
N ARG A 97 -17.56 3.33 -24.96
CA ARG A 97 -19.00 3.51 -25.02
C ARG A 97 -19.28 3.97 -26.43
N ASP A 98 -20.06 3.20 -27.17
CA ASP A 98 -20.65 3.71 -28.41
C ASP A 98 -21.47 4.95 -28.06
N LYS A 99 -21.41 5.96 -28.92
CA LYS A 99 -22.25 7.14 -28.75
C LYS A 99 -23.69 6.65 -28.73
N PRO A 100 -24.52 7.02 -27.73
CA PRO A 100 -25.93 6.73 -27.81
C PRO A 100 -26.46 7.34 -29.11
N ASP A 101 -27.25 6.57 -29.86
CA ASP A 101 -27.92 7.07 -31.05
C ASP A 101 -28.66 8.37 -30.71
N ALA A 102 -28.62 9.33 -31.63
CA ALA A 102 -29.28 10.61 -31.43
C ALA A 102 -30.74 10.33 -31.07
N LEU A 103 -31.19 10.86 -29.93
CA LEU A 103 -32.60 10.81 -29.54
C LEU A 103 -33.42 11.26 -30.75
N SER A 104 -34.27 10.37 -31.28
CA SER A 104 -35.21 10.75 -32.32
C SER A 104 -36.02 11.93 -31.78
N GLY A 105 -36.04 13.02 -32.54
CA GLY A 105 -36.68 14.26 -32.14
C GLY A 105 -38.11 13.97 -31.68
N LEU A 106 -38.44 14.45 -30.49
CA LEU A 106 -39.77 14.33 -29.92
C LEU A 106 -40.75 15.08 -30.84
N THR A 107 -41.56 14.34 -31.60
CA THR A 107 -42.52 14.93 -32.55
C THR A 107 -43.78 15.46 -31.84
N ALA A 108 -43.99 15.14 -30.56
CA ALA A 108 -45.14 15.58 -29.79
C ALA A 108 -44.80 15.83 -28.32
N MET A 109 -45.53 16.76 -27.71
CA MET A 109 -45.42 17.11 -26.29
C MET A 109 -45.80 15.88 -25.41
N ASN A 110 -44.97 15.57 -24.40
CA ASN A 110 -45.14 14.52 -23.37
C ASN A 110 -44.73 13.07 -23.68
N GLN A 111 -44.06 12.76 -24.80
CA GLN A 111 -43.49 11.41 -24.97
C GLN A 111 -42.03 11.30 -24.49
N VAL A 112 -41.80 11.26 -23.18
CA VAL A 112 -40.60 10.57 -22.65
C VAL A 112 -40.95 9.83 -21.36
N GLY A 113 -41.37 8.58 -21.52
CA GLY A 113 -41.45 7.61 -20.43
C GLY A 113 -40.06 7.20 -19.97
N ARG A 114 -39.51 7.98 -19.04
CA ARG A 114 -38.32 7.63 -18.26
C ARG A 114 -38.69 6.57 -17.23
N TRP A 115 -38.80 5.30 -17.62
CA TRP A 115 -38.64 4.11 -16.76
C TRP A 115 -38.86 2.85 -17.59
N ALA A 116 -37.83 2.03 -17.75
CA ALA A 116 -38.00 0.60 -18.02
C ALA A 116 -36.82 -0.15 -17.39
N PHE A 117 -36.64 0.06 -16.09
CA PHE A 117 -35.95 -0.89 -15.22
C PHE A 117 -37.03 -1.58 -14.38
N THR A 118 -37.61 -2.67 -14.89
CA THR A 118 -38.21 -3.71 -14.04
C THR A 118 -38.19 -5.05 -14.79
N THR A 119 -37.21 -5.86 -14.39
CA THR A 119 -37.25 -7.32 -14.20
C THR A 119 -38.47 -8.14 -14.67
N ASN A 120 -38.13 -9.22 -15.38
CA ASN A 120 -38.56 -10.61 -15.21
C ASN A 120 -39.96 -11.10 -15.63
N LEU A 121 -39.88 -12.31 -16.21
CA LEU A 121 -40.76 -13.47 -16.05
C LEU A 121 -42.04 -13.60 -16.91
N GLU A 122 -42.12 -14.81 -17.46
CA GLU A 122 -43.30 -15.59 -17.89
C GLU A 122 -43.79 -15.54 -19.36
N ARG A 123 -43.63 -16.72 -19.98
CA ARG A 123 -44.50 -17.40 -20.98
C ARG A 123 -44.48 -16.88 -22.41
N TYR A 124 -43.80 -17.61 -23.29
CA TYR A 124 -44.43 -18.61 -24.19
C TYR A 124 -43.41 -19.67 -24.59
#